data_AF-A0A3D2M4N9-F1
#
_entry.id   AF-A0A3D2M4N9-F1
#
_cell.length_a   1.000
_cell.length_b   1.000
_cell.length_c   1.000
_cell.angle_alpha   90.00
_cell.angle_beta   90.00
_cell.angle_gamma   90.00
#
_symmetry.space_group_name_H-M   'P 1'
#
loop_
_entity.id
_entity.type
_entity.pdbx_description
1 polymer ?
#
loop_
_entity_poly.entity_id
_entity_poly.type
_entity_poly.pdbx_seq_one_letter_code
_entity_poly.pdbx_strand_id
1 'polypeptide(L)'
;GSDSNPMFAMPWYWHMVVGGFAFGLIFMATDPVSASMTNAGKWAFGILIGVMVVLIRVVNPAFPEGMMLAILFANLCAPLIDHFVVQANIKRRLARNV
;
A
#
# COMPACT_ATOMS: atom_id res chain seq x y z
N GLY A 1 -3.40 -12.39 -20.65
CA GLY A 1 -2.30 -11.49 -21.01
C GLY A 1 -1.13 -11.84 -20.14
N SER A 2 -0.11 -12.44 -20.77
CA SER A 2 1.06 -13.11 -20.19
C SER A 2 0.84 -14.58 -19.82
N ASP A 3 1.00 -15.46 -20.81
CA ASP A 3 1.07 -16.93 -20.66
C ASP A 3 2.42 -17.40 -20.06
N SER A 4 3.28 -16.46 -19.62
CA SER A 4 4.63 -16.73 -19.12
C SER A 4 4.80 -16.58 -17.61
N ASN A 5 3.77 -16.14 -16.87
CA ASN A 5 3.88 -15.95 -15.43
C ASN A 5 2.84 -16.80 -14.65
N PRO A 6 3.24 -17.90 -13.98
CA PRO A 6 2.32 -18.81 -13.28
C PRO A 6 1.53 -18.14 -12.13
N MET A 7 1.91 -16.93 -11.72
CA MET A 7 1.16 -16.11 -10.77
C MET A 7 -0.16 -15.55 -11.34
N PHE A 8 -0.33 -15.42 -12.67
CA PHE A 8 -1.63 -15.04 -13.25
C PHE A 8 -2.70 -16.13 -13.12
N ALA A 9 -2.30 -17.40 -12.97
CA ALA A 9 -3.21 -18.53 -12.81
C ALA A 9 -3.68 -18.69 -11.36
N MET A 10 -3.04 -18.01 -10.40
CA MET A 10 -3.40 -18.10 -9.00
C MET A 10 -4.55 -17.12 -8.68
N PRO A 11 -5.59 -17.54 -7.94
CA PRO A 11 -6.65 -16.63 -7.54
C PRO A 11 -6.12 -15.45 -6.70
N TRP A 12 -6.72 -14.27 -6.86
CA TRP A 12 -6.31 -13.02 -6.20
C TRP A 12 -6.24 -13.13 -4.67
N TYR A 13 -7.04 -14.01 -4.06
CA TYR A 13 -7.04 -14.23 -2.61
C TYR A 13 -5.82 -15.01 -2.12
N TRP A 14 -5.28 -15.93 -2.93
CA TRP A 14 -4.06 -16.66 -2.60
C TRP A 14 -2.82 -15.77 -2.64
N HIS A 15 -2.84 -14.71 -3.46
CA HIS A 15 -1.78 -13.71 -3.46
C HIS A 15 -1.64 -12.96 -2.13
N MET A 16 -2.69 -12.91 -1.31
CA MET A 16 -2.65 -12.26 -0.01
C MET A 16 -1.99 -13.13 1.07
N VAL A 17 -1.85 -14.44 0.85
CA VAL A 17 -1.37 -15.38 1.88
C VAL A 17 -0.07 -16.09 1.46
N VAL A 18 0.25 -16.11 0.17
CA VAL A 18 1.46 -16.74 -0.36
C VAL A 18 2.68 -15.81 -0.31
N GLY A 19 3.81 -16.37 0.12
CA GLY A 19 5.10 -15.68 0.25
C GLY A 19 5.17 -14.73 1.45
N GLY A 20 6.06 -13.75 1.40
CA GLY A 20 6.28 -12.75 2.45
C GLY A 20 5.20 -11.65 2.57
N PHE A 21 4.10 -11.70 1.82
CA PHE A 21 3.09 -10.63 1.81
C PHE A 21 2.36 -10.49 3.15
N ALA A 22 1.83 -11.59 3.69
CA ALA A 22 1.12 -11.56 4.98
C ALA A 22 2.06 -11.16 6.13
N PHE A 23 3.31 -11.65 6.09
CA PHE A 23 4.34 -11.26 7.06
C PHE A 23 4.68 -9.78 6.96
N GLY A 24 4.94 -9.26 5.76
CA GLY A 24 5.24 -7.85 5.52
C GLY A 24 4.08 -6.93 5.89
N LEU A 25 2.84 -7.36 5.65
CA LEU A 25 1.65 -6.58 6.00
C LEU A 25 1.43 -6.51 7.51
N ILE A 26 1.67 -7.59 8.26
CA ILE A 26 1.43 -7.63 9.71
C ILE A 26 2.59 -7.01 10.50
N PHE A 27 3.84 -7.24 10.09
CA PHE A 27 5.02 -6.86 10.89
C PHE A 27 5.79 -5.65 10.38
N MET A 28 5.74 -5.37 9.07
CA MET A 28 6.48 -4.23 8.49
C MET A 28 5.57 -3.05 8.17
N ALA A 29 4.40 -3.26 7.56
CA ALA A 29 3.48 -2.17 7.20
C ALA A 29 2.77 -1.54 8.41
N THR A 30 2.84 -2.17 9.59
CA THR A 30 2.26 -1.69 10.84
C THR A 30 3.25 -0.85 11.66
N ASP A 31 4.43 -0.53 11.11
CA ASP A 31 5.44 0.25 11.81
C ASP A 31 4.96 1.71 12.03
N PRO A 32 4.78 2.15 13.30
CA PRO A 32 4.13 3.44 13.58
C PRO A 32 5.02 4.66 13.28
N VAL A 33 6.31 4.45 12.98
CA VAL A 33 7.29 5.52 12.75
C VAL A 33 7.29 5.99 11.30
N SER A 34 7.10 5.08 10.34
CA SER A 34 7.12 5.40 8.90
C SER A 34 5.73 5.55 8.29
N ALA A 35 4.69 5.05 8.97
CA ALA A 35 3.31 5.15 8.52
C ALA A 35 2.71 6.55 8.71
N SER A 36 1.68 6.89 7.92
CA SER A 36 0.98 8.18 8.06
C SER A 36 0.32 8.31 9.43
N MET A 37 0.44 9.49 10.06
CA MET A 37 -0.06 9.72 11.41
C MET A 37 -1.58 9.92 11.49
N THR A 38 -2.22 10.38 10.40
CA THR A 38 -3.69 10.58 10.36
C THR A 38 -4.47 9.28 10.15
N ASN A 39 -5.62 9.13 10.84
CA ASN A 39 -6.49 7.95 10.68
C ASN A 39 -6.95 7.73 9.22
N ALA A 40 -7.31 8.80 8.51
CA ALA A 40 -7.67 8.68 7.09
C ALA A 40 -6.46 8.42 6.19
N GLY A 41 -5.27 8.91 6.55
CA GLY A 41 -4.01 8.59 5.87
C GLY A 41 -3.67 7.11 5.99
N LYS A 42 -3.89 6.49 7.16
CA LYS A 42 -3.58 5.07 7.40
C LYS A 42 -4.36 4.15 6.46
N TRP A 43 -5.62 4.48 6.19
CA TRP A 43 -6.43 3.75 5.20
C TRP A 43 -5.88 3.89 3.79
N ALA A 44 -5.52 5.11 3.37
CA ALA A 44 -4.94 5.35 2.05
C ALA A 44 -3.57 4.67 1.88
N PHE A 45 -2.74 4.68 2.93
CA PHE A 45 -1.43 4.06 2.97
C PHE A 45 -1.52 2.52 2.86
N GLY A 46 -2.42 1.89 3.61
CA GLY A 46 -2.63 0.43 3.53
C GLY A 46 -3.13 -0.02 2.14
N ILE A 47 -4.04 0.75 1.53
CA ILE A 47 -4.52 0.49 0.17
C ILE A 47 -3.38 0.64 -0.86
N LEU A 48 -2.55 1.69 -0.72
CA LEU A 48 -1.42 1.93 -1.60
C LEU A 48 -0.44 0.74 -1.59
N ILE A 49 -0.07 0.25 -0.40
CA ILE A 49 0.81 -0.91 -0.25
C ILE A 49 0.19 -2.14 -0.91
N GLY A 50 -1.07 -2.47 -0.60
CA GLY A 50 -1.73 -3.66 -1.14
C GLY A 50 -1.80 -3.67 -2.67
N VAL A 51 -2.19 -2.54 -3.28
CA VAL A 51 -2.24 -2.40 -4.73
C VAL A 51 -0.84 -2.52 -5.34
N MET A 52 0.15 -1.87 -4.72
CA MET A 52 1.52 -1.85 -5.26
C MET A 52 2.16 -3.23 -5.26
N VAL A 53 1.93 -4.06 -4.23
CA VAL A 53 2.48 -5.42 -4.22
C VAL A 53 1.85 -6.31 -5.27
N VAL A 54 0.52 -6.25 -5.44
CA VAL A 54 -0.17 -7.03 -6.49
C VAL A 54 0.33 -6.60 -7.86
N LEU A 55 0.49 -5.29 -8.08
CA LEU A 55 1.00 -4.76 -9.35
C LEU A 55 2.44 -5.22 -9.62
N ILE A 56 3.34 -5.12 -8.65
CA ILE A 56 4.72 -5.59 -8.80
C ILE A 56 4.76 -7.10 -9.05
N ARG A 57 3.95 -7.90 -8.34
CA ARG A 57 3.89 -9.36 -8.52
C ARG A 57 3.38 -9.78 -9.90
N VAL A 58 2.44 -9.04 -10.46
CA VAL A 58 1.77 -9.38 -11.72
C VAL A 58 2.55 -8.85 -12.93
N VAL A 59 3.08 -7.62 -12.84
CA VAL A 59 3.72 -6.91 -13.96
C VAL A 59 5.21 -7.19 -14.06
N ASN A 60 5.90 -7.51 -12.96
CA ASN A 60 7.35 -7.64 -12.96
C ASN A 60 7.81 -9.11 -12.88
N PRO A 61 8.25 -9.74 -13.99
CA PRO A 61 8.71 -11.13 -13.99
C PRO A 61 10.07 -11.34 -13.31
N ALA A 62 10.79 -10.27 -12.96
CA ALA A 62 12.13 -10.35 -12.35
C ALA A 62 12.13 -10.57 -10.83
N PHE A 63 11.03 -10.24 -10.13
CA PHE A 63 10.95 -10.37 -8.67
C PHE A 63 9.64 -11.05 -8.24
N PRO A 64 9.71 -12.30 -7.73
CA PRO A 64 8.52 -13.01 -7.25
C PRO A 64 7.91 -12.39 -5.96
N GLU A 65 8.68 -11.57 -5.23
CA GLU A 65 8.22 -10.88 -4.03
C GLU A 65 8.42 -9.35 -4.12
N GLY A 66 7.32 -8.62 -4.35
CA GLY A 66 7.31 -7.15 -4.44
C GLY A 66 7.11 -6.41 -3.11
N MET A 67 7.10 -7.13 -1.98
CA MET A 67 6.66 -6.59 -0.68
C MET A 67 7.58 -5.48 -0.15
N MET A 68 8.90 -5.71 -0.17
CA MET A 68 9.88 -4.74 0.34
C MET A 68 9.85 -3.43 -0.49
N LEU A 69 9.81 -3.55 -1.81
CA LEU A 69 9.77 -2.39 -2.71
C LEU A 69 8.48 -1.59 -2.54
N ALA A 70 7.34 -2.27 -2.37
CA ALA A 70 6.06 -1.62 -2.12
C ALA A 70 6.03 -0.87 -0.78
N ILE A 71 6.61 -1.43 0.29
CA ILE A 71 6.69 -0.76 1.59
C ILE A 71 7.58 0.48 1.51
N LEU A 72 8.77 0.37 0.90
CA LEU A 72 9.68 1.50 0.75
C LEU A 72 9.04 2.64 -0.07
N PHE A 73 8.34 2.28 -1.14
CA PHE A 73 7.61 3.26 -1.94
C PHE A 73 6.47 3.92 -1.16
N ALA A 74 5.70 3.13 -0.41
CA ALA A 74 4.62 3.67 0.42
C ALA A 74 5.14 4.58 1.52
N ASN A 75 6.26 4.24 2.17
CA ASN A 75 6.91 5.06 3.19
C ASN A 75 7.36 6.41 2.61
N LEU A 76 7.87 6.43 1.37
CA LEU A 76 8.19 7.68 0.67
C LEU A 76 6.93 8.53 0.41
N CYS A 77 5.80 7.89 0.10
CA CYS A 77 4.52 8.56 -0.14
C CYS A 77 3.74 8.91 1.14
N ALA A 78 4.11 8.38 2.31
CA ALA A 78 3.43 8.62 3.58
C ALA A 78 3.29 10.13 3.95
N PRO A 79 4.35 10.97 3.90
CA PRO A 79 4.22 12.39 4.19
C PRO A 79 3.38 13.15 3.15
N LEU A 80 3.41 12.70 1.89
CA LEU A 80 2.60 13.29 0.82
C LEU A 80 1.10 13.03 1.07
N ILE A 81 0.76 11.79 1.43
CA ILE A 81 -0.61 11.39 1.79
C ILE A 81 -1.08 12.19 3.01
N ASP A 82 -0.25 12.33 4.03
CA ASP A 82 -0.61 13.06 5.25
C ASP A 82 -0.88 14.54 4.97
N HIS A 83 -0.06 15.19 4.13
CA HIS A 83 -0.28 16.57 3.72
C HIS A 83 -1.62 16.76 3.00
N PHE A 84 -1.98 15.88 2.06
CA PHE A 84 -3.27 15.93 1.37
C PHE A 84 -4.45 15.69 2.32
N VAL A 85 -4.33 14.74 3.25
CA VAL A 85 -5.39 14.42 4.22
C VAL A 85 -5.59 15.57 5.21
N VAL A 86 -4.51 16.18 5.70
CA VAL A 86 -4.56 17.34 6.60
C VAL A 86 -5.21 18.54 5.90
N GLN A 87 -4.81 18.85 4.66
CA GLN A 87 -5.42 19.91 3.85
C GLN A 87 -6.93 19.68 3.63
N ALA A 88 -7.34 18.45 3.29
CA ALA A 88 -8.74 18.09 3.13
C ALA A 88 -9.55 18.25 4.43
N ASN A 89 -8.96 17.89 5.57
CA ASN A 89 -9.59 18.08 6.88
C ASN A 89 -9.71 19.55 7.28
N ILE A 90 -8.71 20.38 6.98
CA ILE A 90 -8.75 21.84 7.21
C ILE A 90 -9.88 22.47 6.38
N LYS A 91 -9.96 22.13 5.08
CA LYS A 91 -11.04 22.63 4.19
C LYS A 91 -12.43 22.21 4.66
N ARG A 92 -12.60 20.96 5.13
CA ARG A 92 -13.85 20.46 5.72
C ARG A 92 -14.21 21.09 7.08
N ARG A 93 -13.22 21.60 7.82
CA ARG A 93 -13.45 22.35 9.07
C ARG A 93 -13.88 23.78 8.78
N LEU A 94 -13.22 24.46 7.84
CA LEU A 94 -13.58 25.82 7.40
C LEU A 94 -15.01 25.89 6.84
N ALA A 95 -15.41 24.91 6.04
CA ALA A 95 -16.77 24.82 5.48
C ALA A 95 -17.88 24.55 6.51
N ARG A 96 -17.54 24.21 7.76
CA ARG A 96 -18.50 24.03 8.86
C ARG A 96 -18.66 25.28 9.73
N ASN A 97 -17.76 26.25 9.60
CA ASN A 97 -17.77 27.52 10.35
C ASN A 97 -18.33 28.69 9.51
N VAL A 98 -19.01 28.39 8.40
CA VAL A 98 -19.73 29.35 7.54
C VAL A 98 -21.21 29.02 7.51
#